data_AF-A0AB40CZ37-F1
#
_entry.id   AF-A0AB40CZ37-F1
#
_cell.length_a   1.000
_cell.length_b   1.000
_cell.length_c   1.000
_cell.angle_alpha   90.00
_cell.angle_beta   90.00
_cell.angle_gamma   90.00
#
_symmetry.space_group_name_H-M   'P 1'
#
loop_
_entity.id
_entity.type
_entity.pdbx_description
1 polymer ?
#
loop_
_entity_poly.entity_id
_entity_poly.type
_entity_poly.pdbx_seq_one_letter_code
_entity_poly.pdbx_strand_id
1 'polypeptide(L)'
;MSRCPACHGRGLIAHQDGSDTICTKCNGKGLLPCATCGSRGLIKCETCMGRGSILTRSIALVNWYILLFRKVSATTAAASVPDEVFHKARGVQLLNTQSYQCTPAYFADSYFLNQFSSEVIADRSPVPPSARIICERHIISVVPVTRVTMVHRKQSFSFYIIGISNEIYIKDYPSKFCWGLCCCLEWLKM
;
A
#
# COMPACT_ATOMS: atom_id res chain seq x y z
N MET A 1 8.56 -25.75 -52.16
CA MET A 1 8.72 -27.17 -52.56
C MET A 1 10.20 -27.43 -52.78
N SER A 2 10.66 -28.66 -52.63
CA SER A 2 12.06 -29.03 -52.94
C SER A 2 12.09 -30.12 -54.01
N ARG A 3 13.16 -30.16 -54.82
CA ARG A 3 13.35 -31.25 -55.79
C ARG A 3 13.48 -32.58 -55.04
N CYS A 4 12.78 -33.60 -55.50
CA CYS A 4 12.89 -34.94 -54.91
C CYS A 4 14.32 -35.45 -55.14
N PRO A 5 15.07 -35.80 -54.09
CA PRO A 5 16.44 -36.27 -54.24
C PRO A 5 16.52 -37.67 -54.87
N ALA A 6 15.44 -38.47 -54.78
CA ALA A 6 15.42 -39.84 -55.31
C ALA A 6 15.25 -39.90 -56.83
N CYS A 7 14.55 -38.94 -57.43
CA CYS A 7 14.34 -38.87 -58.88
C CYS A 7 14.86 -37.58 -59.52
N HIS A 8 15.58 -36.75 -58.76
CA HIS A 8 16.14 -35.46 -59.16
C HIS A 8 15.16 -34.49 -59.85
N GLY A 9 13.86 -34.59 -59.56
CA GLY A 9 12.82 -33.77 -60.19
C GLY A 9 12.05 -34.44 -61.32
N ARG A 10 12.42 -35.65 -61.77
CA ARG A 10 11.75 -36.35 -62.88
C ARG A 10 10.40 -36.96 -62.51
N GLY A 11 10.18 -37.33 -61.25
CA GLY A 11 9.01 -38.10 -60.84
C GLY A 11 9.09 -39.60 -61.16
N LEU A 12 10.04 -40.00 -62.00
CA LEU A 12 10.31 -41.38 -62.39
C LEU A 12 11.74 -41.79 -61.98
N ILE A 13 11.93 -43.08 -61.71
CA ILE A 13 13.22 -43.73 -61.48
C ILE A 13 13.50 -44.60 -62.69
N ALA A 14 14.57 -44.28 -63.41
CA ALA A 14 15.01 -45.01 -64.59
C ALA A 14 15.84 -46.23 -64.18
N HIS A 15 15.51 -47.37 -64.76
CA HIS A 15 16.23 -48.64 -64.58
C HIS A 15 17.17 -48.92 -65.74
N GLN A 16 18.14 -49.81 -65.53
CA GLN A 16 19.16 -50.14 -66.53
C GLN A 16 18.59 -50.89 -67.75
N ASP A 17 17.43 -51.52 -67.60
CA ASP A 17 16.69 -52.21 -68.67
C ASP A 17 15.86 -51.25 -69.55
N GLY A 18 15.94 -49.93 -69.30
CA GLY A 18 15.21 -48.90 -70.02
C GLY A 18 13.76 -48.72 -69.56
N SER A 19 13.32 -49.44 -68.51
CA SER A 19 12.01 -49.24 -67.91
C SER A 19 12.03 -48.08 -66.90
N ASP A 20 10.92 -47.34 -66.83
CA ASP A 20 10.73 -46.28 -65.84
C ASP A 20 9.69 -46.71 -64.81
N THR A 21 10.02 -46.55 -63.52
CA THR A 21 9.05 -46.76 -62.44
C THR A 21 8.69 -45.44 -61.76
N ILE A 22 7.46 -45.34 -61.29
CA ILE A 22 7.01 -44.15 -60.56
C ILE A 22 7.80 -44.02 -59.26
N CYS A 23 8.42 -42.87 -59.06
CA CYS A 23 9.13 -42.59 -57.82
C CYS A 23 8.14 -42.57 -56.66
N THR A 24 8.22 -43.57 -55.79
CA THR A 24 7.36 -43.73 -54.62
C THR A 24 7.58 -42.62 -53.58
N LYS A 25 8.77 -42.01 -53.55
CA LYS A 25 9.09 -40.94 -52.60
C LYS A 25 8.34 -39.64 -52.89
N CYS A 26 8.06 -39.33 -54.15
CA CYS A 26 7.30 -38.14 -54.55
C CYS A 26 5.98 -38.46 -55.26
N ASN A 27 5.58 -39.74 -55.32
CA ASN A 27 4.42 -40.24 -56.04
C ASN A 27 4.30 -39.67 -57.46
N GLY A 28 5.39 -39.70 -58.22
CA GLY A 28 5.39 -39.22 -59.61
C GLY A 28 5.51 -37.70 -59.81
N LYS A 29 5.45 -36.88 -58.75
CA LYS A 29 5.39 -35.41 -58.89
C LYS A 29 6.73 -34.73 -59.12
N GLY A 30 7.85 -35.42 -58.88
CA GLY A 30 9.21 -34.85 -58.97
C GLY A 30 9.58 -33.86 -57.85
N LEU A 31 8.58 -33.32 -57.14
CA LEU A 31 8.74 -32.36 -56.05
C LEU A 31 8.25 -32.94 -54.74
N LEU A 32 8.94 -32.61 -53.65
CA LEU A 32 8.51 -32.89 -52.28
C LEU A 32 7.88 -31.63 -51.68
N PRO A 33 6.86 -31.81 -50.81
CA PRO A 33 6.29 -30.70 -50.10
C PRO A 33 7.35 -30.02 -49.23
N CYS A 34 7.24 -28.70 -49.05
CA CYS A 34 8.14 -27.99 -48.13
C CYS A 34 8.00 -28.60 -46.73
N ALA A 35 9.11 -29.00 -46.09
CA ALA A 35 9.07 -29.59 -44.76
C ALA A 35 8.47 -28.63 -43.71
N THR A 36 8.68 -27.32 -43.89
CA THR A 36 8.24 -26.29 -42.96
C THR A 36 6.77 -25.90 -43.13
N CYS A 37 6.29 -25.71 -44.36
CA CYS A 37 4.94 -25.20 -44.63
C CYS A 37 4.01 -26.19 -45.35
N GLY A 38 4.47 -27.40 -45.67
CA GLY A 38 3.70 -28.39 -46.42
C GLY A 38 3.25 -27.90 -47.80
N SER A 39 4.01 -26.97 -48.41
CA SER A 39 3.67 -26.27 -49.66
C SER A 39 2.47 -25.31 -49.58
N ARG A 40 2.00 -24.95 -48.38
CA ARG A 40 0.94 -23.95 -48.21
C ARG A 40 1.43 -22.50 -48.24
N GLY A 41 2.75 -22.28 -48.17
CA GLY A 41 3.34 -20.93 -48.09
C GLY A 41 3.14 -20.23 -46.74
N LEU A 42 2.43 -20.86 -45.80
CA LEU A 42 2.12 -20.34 -44.48
C LEU A 42 2.46 -21.38 -43.41
N ILE A 43 2.97 -20.92 -42.28
CA ILE A 43 3.21 -21.72 -41.07
C ILE A 43 2.19 -21.31 -40.01
N LYS A 44 1.77 -22.26 -39.17
CA LYS A 44 0.89 -21.93 -38.04
C LYS A 44 1.68 -21.14 -37.02
N CYS A 45 1.11 -20.04 -36.53
CA CYS A 45 1.65 -19.35 -35.37
C CYS A 45 1.68 -20.32 -34.18
N GLU A 46 2.83 -20.50 -33.55
CA GLU A 46 3.01 -21.43 -32.43
C GLU A 46 2.21 -20.96 -31.20
N THR A 47 2.16 -19.65 -30.97
CA THR A 47 1.49 -19.03 -29.82
C THR A 47 -0.02 -19.24 -29.84
N CYS A 48 -0.68 -19.09 -30.99
CA CYS A 48 -2.14 -19.25 -31.12
C CYS A 48 -2.55 -20.55 -31.82
N MET A 49 -1.59 -21.39 -32.23
CA MET A 49 -1.79 -22.60 -33.03
C MET A 49 -2.66 -22.39 -34.29
N GLY A 50 -2.60 -21.19 -34.87
CA GLY A 50 -3.41 -20.81 -36.03
C GLY A 50 -4.88 -20.46 -35.72
N ARG A 51 -5.25 -20.27 -34.44
CA ARG A 51 -6.60 -19.83 -34.04
C ARG A 51 -6.84 -18.33 -34.19
N GLY A 52 -5.76 -17.55 -34.35
CA GLY A 52 -5.84 -16.09 -34.48
C GLY A 52 -6.16 -15.35 -33.17
N SER A 53 -6.35 -16.08 -32.06
CA SER A 53 -6.60 -15.52 -30.74
C SER A 53 -5.84 -16.30 -29.66
N ILE A 54 -5.50 -15.60 -28.57
CA ILE A 54 -4.86 -16.17 -27.39
C ILE A 54 -5.66 -15.74 -26.16
N LEU A 55 -5.76 -16.64 -25.17
CA LEU A 55 -6.35 -16.31 -23.89
C LEU A 55 -5.28 -15.67 -23.01
N THR A 56 -5.49 -14.43 -22.62
CA THR A 56 -4.65 -13.71 -21.67
C THR A 56 -5.41 -13.51 -20.36
N ARG A 57 -4.67 -13.41 -19.25
CA ARG A 57 -5.24 -13.07 -17.94
C ARG A 57 -4.53 -11.85 -17.41
N SER A 58 -5.31 -10.81 -17.11
CA SER A 58 -4.85 -9.65 -16.36
C SER A 58 -5.33 -9.75 -14.92
N ILE A 59 -4.43 -9.58 -13.96
CA ILE A 59 -4.75 -9.61 -12.53
C ILE A 59 -4.42 -8.23 -11.95
N ALA A 60 -5.40 -7.58 -11.35
CA ALA A 60 -5.18 -6.36 -10.57
C ALA A 60 -5.14 -6.71 -9.08
N LEU A 61 -4.07 -6.37 -8.39
CA LEU A 61 -3.97 -6.50 -6.94
C LEU A 61 -4.36 -5.16 -6.30
N VAL A 62 -5.46 -5.17 -5.54
CA VAL A 62 -5.99 -3.98 -4.87
C VAL A 62 -5.65 -4.07 -3.39
N ASN A 63 -4.86 -3.11 -2.91
CA ASN A 63 -4.50 -2.99 -1.51
C ASN A 63 -5.20 -1.78 -0.88
N TRP A 64 -5.56 -1.93 0.40
CA TRP A 64 -6.22 -0.89 1.19
C TRP A 64 -5.27 -0.48 2.32
N TYR A 65 -5.00 0.81 2.43
CA TYR A 65 -4.16 1.35 3.49
C TYR A 65 -4.72 2.68 3.96
N ILE A 66 -4.35 3.06 5.19
CA ILE A 66 -4.80 4.30 5.83
C ILE A 66 -3.64 5.29 5.77
N LEU A 67 -3.90 6.48 5.24
CA LEU A 67 -3.00 7.62 5.38
C LEU A 67 -3.42 8.39 6.62
N LEU A 68 -2.51 8.50 7.59
CA LEU A 68 -2.77 9.14 8.88
C LEU A 68 -1.91 10.38 9.03
N PHE A 69 -2.55 11.52 9.22
CA PHE A 69 -1.92 12.75 9.66
C PHE A 69 -2.52 13.19 10.99
N ARG A 70 -1.67 13.57 11.94
CA ARG A 70 -2.09 14.04 13.27
C ARG A 70 -1.27 15.28 13.62
N LYS A 71 -1.94 16.25 14.22
CA LYS A 71 -1.33 17.47 14.76
C LYS A 71 -1.79 17.63 16.21
N VAL A 72 -0.90 18.12 17.07
CA VAL A 72 -1.24 18.50 18.44
C VAL A 72 -1.07 20.00 18.56
N SER A 73 -2.02 20.65 19.22
CA SER A 73 -1.84 22.04 19.63
C SER A 73 -2.00 22.11 21.14
N ALA A 74 -0.87 22.14 21.84
CA ALA A 74 -0.80 22.17 23.29
C ALA A 74 -0.73 23.63 23.79
N THR A 75 -1.39 23.90 24.92
CA THR A 75 -1.24 25.18 25.61
C THR A 75 0.14 25.28 26.26
N THR A 76 0.61 26.50 26.57
CA THR A 76 1.91 26.75 27.21
C THR A 76 2.12 25.92 28.48
N ALA A 77 1.04 25.68 29.25
CA ALA A 77 1.08 24.88 30.46
C ALA A 77 1.47 23.41 30.20
N ALA A 78 1.13 22.88 29.02
CA ALA A 78 1.35 21.50 28.61
C ALA A 78 2.49 21.34 27.59
N ALA A 79 3.24 22.42 27.29
CA ALA A 79 4.30 22.42 26.27
C ALA A 79 5.49 21.48 26.57
N SER A 80 5.61 20.99 27.80
CA SER A 80 6.64 20.01 28.21
C SER A 80 6.22 18.56 28.00
N VAL A 81 4.96 18.32 27.64
CA VAL A 81 4.40 17.00 27.35
C VAL A 81 4.60 16.72 25.85
N PRO A 82 5.25 15.60 25.47
CA PRO A 82 5.45 15.23 24.07
C PRO A 82 4.14 14.89 23.35
N ASP A 83 4.11 15.15 22.04
CA ASP A 83 2.98 14.87 21.16
C ASP A 83 2.59 13.38 21.14
N GLU A 84 3.56 12.47 21.30
CA GLU A 84 3.29 11.02 21.33
C GLU A 84 2.41 10.63 22.52
N VAL A 85 2.48 11.37 23.63
CA VAL A 85 1.62 11.15 24.79
C VAL A 85 0.19 11.55 24.44
N PHE A 86 0.01 12.72 23.82
CA PHE A 86 -1.29 13.18 23.34
C PHE A 86 -1.90 12.29 22.25
N HIS A 87 -1.07 11.64 21.43
CA HIS A 87 -1.55 10.72 20.41
C HIS A 87 -2.18 9.44 20.98
N LYS A 88 -1.76 9.03 22.18
CA LYS A 88 -2.27 7.85 22.89
C LYS A 88 -3.38 8.19 23.88
N ALA A 89 -3.33 9.38 24.46
CA ALA A 89 -4.28 9.82 25.47
C ALA A 89 -5.71 9.87 24.93
N ARG A 90 -6.67 9.56 25.80
CA ARG A 90 -8.10 9.71 25.50
C ARG A 90 -8.56 11.12 25.78
N GLY A 91 -9.26 11.73 24.83
CA GLY A 91 -9.86 13.06 24.96
C GLY A 91 -11.36 13.04 24.72
N VAL A 92 -11.97 14.22 24.83
CA VAL A 92 -13.36 14.46 24.41
C VAL A 92 -13.36 14.82 22.94
N GLN A 93 -14.13 14.09 22.14
CA GLN A 93 -14.26 14.35 20.71
C GLN A 93 -15.21 15.52 20.47
N LEU A 94 -14.71 16.58 19.83
CA LEU A 94 -15.52 17.74 19.42
C LEU A 94 -16.11 17.56 18.02
N LEU A 95 -15.37 16.88 17.14
CA LEU A 95 -15.77 16.64 15.77
C LEU A 95 -15.40 15.22 15.33
N ASN A 96 -16.29 14.63 14.55
CA ASN A 96 -16.12 13.34 13.92
C ASN A 96 -16.88 13.30 12.59
N THR A 97 -16.29 13.87 11.54
CA THR A 97 -16.93 13.91 10.23
C THR A 97 -16.26 12.92 9.29
N GLN A 98 -17.07 12.34 8.42
CA GLN A 98 -16.64 11.37 7.43
C GLN A 98 -17.21 11.80 6.07
N SER A 99 -16.35 11.85 5.05
CA SER A 99 -16.71 12.29 3.70
C SER A 99 -15.80 11.60 2.69
N TYR A 100 -16.11 11.69 1.39
CA TYR A 100 -15.13 11.35 0.36
C TYR A 100 -13.90 12.25 0.46
N GLN A 101 -14.12 13.53 0.71
CA GLN A 101 -13.08 14.51 1.00
C GLN A 101 -13.58 15.42 2.12
N CYS A 102 -12.83 15.51 3.22
CA CYS A 102 -13.18 16.37 4.33
C CYS A 102 -12.78 17.83 4.04
N THR A 103 -13.63 18.76 4.47
CA THR A 103 -13.33 20.19 4.47
C THR A 103 -12.98 20.66 5.88
N PRO A 104 -12.30 21.82 6.04
CA PRO A 104 -12.11 22.42 7.34
C PRO A 104 -13.44 22.59 8.08
N ALA A 105 -13.43 22.30 9.38
CA ALA A 105 -14.59 22.42 10.23
C ALA A 105 -14.83 23.86 10.66
N TYR A 106 -16.10 24.17 10.95
CA TYR A 106 -16.51 25.46 11.47
C TYR A 106 -17.05 25.32 12.90
N PHE A 107 -16.47 26.11 13.80
CA PHE A 107 -16.81 26.29 15.19
C PHE A 107 -17.14 27.78 15.37
N ALA A 108 -18.41 28.08 15.66
CA ALA A 108 -18.88 29.47 15.80
C ALA A 108 -18.11 30.23 16.90
N ASP A 109 -17.83 29.54 18.01
CA ASP A 109 -17.24 30.14 19.21
C ASP A 109 -15.73 29.98 19.31
N SER A 110 -15.04 29.52 18.24
CA SER A 110 -13.60 29.28 18.31
C SER A 110 -12.88 29.48 16.98
N TYR A 111 -12.28 30.67 16.83
CA TYR A 111 -11.33 30.95 15.75
C TYR A 111 -10.16 29.97 15.74
N PHE A 112 -9.63 29.64 16.93
CA PHE A 112 -8.50 28.73 17.07
C PHE A 112 -8.81 27.34 16.52
N LEU A 113 -9.99 26.77 16.83
CA LEU A 113 -10.37 25.46 16.28
C LEU A 113 -10.59 25.51 14.76
N ASN A 114 -11.10 26.61 14.22
CA ASN A 114 -11.27 26.80 12.78
C ASN A 114 -9.92 26.83 12.07
N GLN A 115 -8.98 27.63 12.58
CA GLN A 115 -7.62 27.70 12.06
C GLN A 115 -6.93 26.34 12.15
N PHE A 116 -7.00 25.68 13.31
CA PHE A 116 -6.40 24.37 13.52
C PHE A 116 -6.96 23.31 12.57
N SER A 117 -8.29 23.29 12.39
CA SER A 117 -8.92 22.39 11.42
C SER A 117 -8.46 22.66 9.99
N SER A 118 -8.33 23.93 9.60
CA SER A 118 -7.84 24.33 8.29
C SER A 118 -6.40 23.87 8.04
N GLU A 119 -5.51 24.08 9.01
CA GLU A 119 -4.11 23.64 8.94
C GLU A 119 -4.00 22.11 8.82
N VAL A 120 -4.76 21.36 9.62
CA VAL A 120 -4.76 19.89 9.57
C VAL A 120 -5.23 19.36 8.21
N ILE A 121 -6.21 20.02 7.59
CA ILE A 121 -6.66 19.66 6.23
C ILE A 121 -5.62 20.05 5.17
N ALA A 122 -4.94 21.19 5.33
CA ALA A 122 -3.90 21.63 4.40
C ALA A 122 -2.68 20.71 4.43
N ASP A 123 -2.26 20.27 5.61
CA ASP A 123 -1.07 19.44 5.85
C ASP A 123 -1.33 17.93 5.68
N ARG A 124 -2.47 17.54 5.09
CA ARG A 124 -2.86 16.14 4.91
C ARG A 124 -1.79 15.35 4.12
N SER A 125 -1.64 14.07 4.45
CA SER A 125 -0.70 13.19 3.74
C SER A 125 -1.03 13.12 2.24
N PRO A 126 -0.04 13.27 1.35
CA PRO A 126 -0.28 13.23 -0.09
C PRO A 126 -0.71 11.84 -0.53
N VAL A 127 -1.70 11.79 -1.43
CA VAL A 127 -2.19 10.53 -2.00
C VAL A 127 -1.24 10.09 -3.11
N PRO A 128 -0.71 8.85 -3.06
CA PRO A 128 0.13 8.32 -4.13
C PRO A 128 -0.62 8.30 -5.48
N PRO A 129 0.06 8.56 -6.62
CA PRO A 129 -0.57 8.57 -7.95
C PRO A 129 -1.25 7.25 -8.34
N SER A 130 -0.81 6.13 -7.77
CA SER A 130 -1.36 4.79 -7.99
C SER A 130 -2.60 4.47 -7.13
N ALA A 131 -3.07 5.43 -6.33
CA ALA A 131 -4.15 5.23 -5.38
C ALA A 131 -5.24 6.29 -5.55
N ARG A 132 -6.41 5.99 -4.98
CA ARG A 132 -7.54 6.91 -4.91
C ARG A 132 -8.06 6.99 -3.49
N ILE A 133 -8.53 8.16 -3.09
CA ILE A 133 -9.26 8.32 -1.83
C ILE A 133 -10.61 7.61 -1.97
N ILE A 134 -11.01 6.94 -0.90
CA ILE A 134 -12.30 6.23 -0.85
C ILE A 134 -13.14 6.86 0.25
N CYS A 135 -12.50 7.22 1.35
CA CYS A 135 -13.12 7.97 2.41
C CYS A 135 -12.03 8.66 3.25
N GLU A 136 -12.32 9.88 3.69
CA GLU A 136 -11.57 10.63 4.68
C GLU A 136 -12.40 10.77 5.95
N ARG A 137 -11.69 10.85 7.08
CA ARG A 137 -12.28 11.10 8.39
C ARG A 137 -11.50 12.19 9.09
N HIS A 138 -12.19 13.26 9.46
CA HIS A 138 -11.61 14.38 10.20
C HIS A 138 -12.10 14.32 11.64
N ILE A 139 -11.15 14.20 12.57
CA ILE A 139 -11.43 14.11 14.00
C ILE A 139 -10.71 15.25 14.71
N ILE A 140 -11.47 16.00 15.51
CA ILE A 140 -10.93 16.99 16.45
C ILE A 140 -11.32 16.54 17.84
N SER A 141 -10.34 16.43 18.72
CA SER A 141 -10.53 16.05 20.11
C SER A 141 -9.75 16.98 21.03
N VAL A 142 -10.32 17.29 22.19
CA VAL A 142 -9.65 18.01 23.26
C VAL A 142 -9.19 17.02 24.31
N VAL A 143 -7.91 17.05 24.63
CA VAL A 143 -7.31 16.24 25.70
C VAL A 143 -7.10 17.15 26.91
N PRO A 144 -7.85 16.97 28.01
CA PRO A 144 -7.63 17.76 29.22
C PRO A 144 -6.24 17.47 29.79
N VAL A 145 -5.58 18.49 30.34
CA VAL A 145 -4.27 18.36 30.98
C VAL A 145 -4.29 19.09 32.31
N THR A 146 -3.91 18.39 33.38
CA THR A 146 -3.72 18.98 34.70
C THR A 146 -2.26 18.87 35.11
N ARG A 147 -1.60 20.02 35.29
CA ARG A 147 -0.25 20.07 35.84
C ARG A 147 -0.34 20.11 37.36
N VAL A 148 0.22 19.11 38.02
CA VAL A 148 0.34 19.05 39.47
C VAL A 148 1.77 19.39 39.84
N THR A 149 1.96 20.39 40.70
CA THR A 149 3.28 20.72 41.27
C THR A 149 3.26 20.34 42.74
N MET A 150 4.14 19.43 43.11
CA MET A 150 4.28 18.99 44.50
C MET A 150 5.59 19.52 45.08
N VAL A 151 5.55 19.77 46.39
CA VAL A 151 6.72 20.15 47.18
C VAL A 151 6.90 19.11 48.27
N HIS A 152 8.05 18.44 48.26
CA HIS A 152 8.41 17.45 49.28
C HIS A 152 9.86 17.64 49.71
N ARG A 153 10.11 17.71 51.02
CA ARG A 153 11.48 17.85 51.60
C ARG A 153 12.35 18.92 50.91
N LYS A 154 11.77 20.10 50.65
CA LYS A 154 12.40 21.25 49.94
C LYS A 154 12.71 21.04 48.45
N GLN A 155 12.27 19.94 47.86
CA GLN A 155 12.33 19.71 46.42
C GLN A 155 10.93 19.88 45.82
N SER A 156 10.84 20.61 44.71
CA SER A 156 9.61 20.69 43.92
C SER A 156 9.75 19.85 42.65
N PHE A 157 8.68 19.14 42.30
CA PHE A 157 8.58 18.44 41.01
C PHE A 157 7.18 18.61 40.46
N SER A 158 7.05 18.52 39.13
CA SER A 158 5.77 18.59 38.45
C SER A 158 5.49 17.30 37.70
N PHE A 159 4.22 16.92 37.66
CA PHE A 159 3.72 15.87 36.78
C PHE A 159 2.42 16.31 36.11
N TYR A 160 2.03 15.57 35.08
CA TYR A 160 0.89 15.88 34.24
C TYR A 160 -0.08 14.72 34.28
N ILE A 161 -1.34 15.02 34.57
CA ILE A 161 -2.47 14.11 34.38
C ILE A 161 -3.08 14.47 33.02
N ILE A 162 -3.14 13.50 32.12
CA ILE A 162 -3.44 13.71 30.70
C ILE A 162 -4.64 12.87 30.31
N GLY A 163 -5.58 13.52 29.64
CA GLY A 163 -6.76 12.89 29.09
C GLY A 163 -7.80 12.53 30.14
N ILE A 164 -8.90 11.98 29.65
CA ILE A 164 -10.00 11.47 30.48
C ILE A 164 -9.67 10.11 31.12
N SER A 165 -8.62 9.44 30.63
CA SER A 165 -8.07 8.21 31.21
C SER A 165 -7.13 8.47 32.39
N ASN A 166 -6.90 9.74 32.77
CA ASN A 166 -6.00 10.16 33.85
C ASN A 166 -4.59 9.57 33.72
N GLU A 167 -4.04 9.53 32.51
CA GLU A 167 -2.68 9.02 32.27
C GLU A 167 -1.65 9.97 32.86
N ILE A 168 -0.66 9.43 33.57
CA ILE A 168 0.34 10.24 34.28
C ILE A 168 1.63 10.31 33.47
N TYR A 169 2.03 11.52 33.11
CA TYR A 169 3.32 11.81 32.52
C TYR A 169 4.21 12.57 33.51
N ILE A 170 5.39 12.00 33.77
CA ILE A 170 6.41 12.60 34.62
C ILE A 170 7.71 12.64 33.81
N LYS A 171 8.30 13.83 33.66
CA LYS A 171 9.58 13.98 32.97
C LYS A 171 10.75 13.70 33.92
N ASP A 172 10.82 14.44 35.03
CA ASP A 172 11.94 14.43 35.95
C ASP A 172 11.47 13.95 37.33
N TYR A 173 11.31 12.63 37.49
CA TYR A 173 10.89 12.06 38.78
C TYR A 173 12.00 12.29 39.82
N PRO A 174 11.68 12.88 41.00
CA PRO A 174 12.68 13.35 41.95
C PRO A 174 13.47 12.22 42.63
N SER A 175 12.92 11.00 42.69
CA SER A 175 13.63 9.84 43.26
C SER A 175 14.38 9.10 42.14
N LYS A 176 15.70 9.02 42.24
CA LYS A 176 16.53 8.36 41.21
C LYS A 176 16.54 6.83 41.29
N PHE A 177 15.92 6.20 42.29
CA PHE A 177 16.14 4.76 42.52
C PHE A 177 15.06 4.18 43.43
N CYS A 178 14.12 3.43 42.86
CA CYS A 178 13.30 2.47 43.60
C CYS A 178 13.22 1.20 42.74
N TRP A 179 14.12 0.25 43.01
CA TRP A 179 14.17 -1.06 42.36
C TRP A 179 12.96 -1.92 42.77
N GLY A 180 11.76 -1.52 42.37
CA GLY A 180 10.53 -2.30 42.51
C GLY A 180 10.04 -2.58 43.95
N LEU A 181 10.67 -2.04 44.99
CA LEU A 181 10.45 -2.43 46.40
C LEU A 181 10.10 -1.27 47.35
N CYS A 182 9.79 -0.06 46.84
CA CYS A 182 9.46 1.08 47.69
C CYS A 182 8.00 1.53 47.55
N CYS A 183 7.34 1.76 48.68
CA CYS A 183 5.95 2.27 48.81
C CYS A 183 5.74 3.69 48.26
N CYS A 184 6.76 4.34 47.67
CA CYS A 184 6.63 5.66 47.03
C CYS A 184 5.65 5.69 45.85
N LEU A 185 5.24 4.51 45.33
CA LEU A 185 4.27 4.33 44.26
C LEU A 185 2.86 3.95 44.74
N GLU A 186 2.61 3.80 46.04
CA GLU A 186 1.25 3.45 46.54
C GLU A 186 0.21 4.53 46.21
N TRP A 187 0.62 5.80 46.18
CA TRP A 187 -0.21 6.96 45.82
C TRP A 187 -0.48 7.08 44.31
N LEU A 188 0.26 6.35 43.48
CA LEU A 188 0.12 6.32 42.01
C LEU A 188 -0.88 5.25 41.54
N LYS A 189 -1.38 4.41 42.46
CA LYS A 189 -2.53 3.53 42.23
C LYS A 189 -3.81 4.27 42.61
N MET A 190 -4.34 5.07 41.70
CA MET A 190 -5.76 5.45 41.68
C MET A 190 -6.32 5.23 40.29
#